data_AF-A0A5J4TG72-F1
#
_entry.id   AF-A0A5J4TG72-F1
#
_cell.length_a   1.000
_cell.length_b   1.000
_cell.length_c   1.000
_cell.angle_alpha   90.00
_cell.angle_beta   90.00
_cell.angle_gamma   90.00
#
_symmetry.space_group_name_H-M   'P 1'
#
loop_
_entity.id
_entity.type
_entity.pdbx_description
1 polymer ?
#
loop_
_entity_poly.entity_id
_entity_poly.type
_entity_poly.pdbx_seq_one_letter_code
_entity_poly.pdbx_strand_id
1 'polypeptide(L)'
;MTKGRFPYEYINIDNYATELDKSEPFPREAFDNKLKNKSISEVKYQEYLVEAAKFTTRWDQASAYDDFTMNGDYNIEDTDKPINITMPYWTAKVESYIEQDQKKNRDSSKNVTISDYEYFKELFEKQRCYICNCKFTWKNRPTLDRIDNELGHSKDNVLPCFANDISEPRSILNHQKGYNRRIEQCIAQIQCSRRNKDQSSRIYGQKGIFN
;
A
#
# COMPACT_ATOMS: atom_id res chain seq x y z
N MET A 1 -17.65 -14.76 -11.42
CA MET A 1 -16.45 -15.59 -11.20
C MET A 1 -15.74 -15.06 -9.96
N THR A 2 -15.19 -15.92 -9.11
CA THR A 2 -14.15 -15.51 -8.16
C THR A 2 -12.90 -15.14 -8.96
N LYS A 3 -12.36 -13.93 -8.75
CA LYS A 3 -11.00 -13.59 -9.22
C LYS A 3 -10.01 -14.41 -8.40
N GLY A 4 -8.97 -14.94 -9.02
CA GLY A 4 -7.95 -15.74 -8.36
C GLY A 4 -7.00 -14.91 -7.49
N ARG A 5 -5.74 -15.34 -7.44
CA ARG A 5 -4.68 -14.65 -6.70
C ARG A 5 -3.67 -14.04 -7.66
N PHE A 6 -3.34 -12.77 -7.47
CA PHE A 6 -2.31 -12.04 -8.21
C PHE A 6 -1.15 -11.61 -7.27
N PRO A 7 0.13 -11.63 -7.71
CA PRO A 7 1.29 -11.39 -6.85
C PRO A 7 1.72 -9.90 -6.79
N TYR A 8 0.87 -9.05 -6.19
CA TYR A 8 1.11 -7.60 -6.05
C TYR A 8 2.34 -7.19 -5.20
N GLU A 9 2.99 -8.14 -4.51
CA GLU A 9 4.26 -7.89 -3.78
C GLU A 9 5.50 -8.23 -4.62
N TYR A 10 5.33 -8.96 -5.72
CA TYR A 10 6.39 -9.32 -6.67
C TYR A 10 6.54 -8.26 -7.77
N ILE A 11 5.42 -7.71 -8.24
CA ILE A 11 5.39 -6.62 -9.23
C ILE A 11 5.65 -5.27 -8.56
N ASN A 12 6.62 -4.52 -9.09
CA ASN A 12 7.03 -3.19 -8.64
C ASN A 12 7.35 -2.26 -9.81
N ILE A 13 7.65 -1.00 -9.52
CA ILE A 13 7.91 0.05 -10.52
C ILE A 13 9.18 -0.20 -11.35
N ASP A 14 10.09 -1.06 -10.87
CA ASP A 14 11.37 -1.38 -11.51
C ASP A 14 11.28 -2.60 -12.43
N ASN A 15 10.36 -3.55 -12.15
CA ASN A 15 10.29 -4.84 -12.84
C ASN A 15 9.00 -5.11 -13.63
N TYR A 16 7.97 -4.25 -13.51
CA TYR A 16 6.64 -4.56 -14.07
C TYR A 16 6.67 -4.88 -15.56
N ALA A 17 7.41 -4.12 -16.37
CA ALA A 17 7.44 -4.31 -17.81
C ALA A 17 8.01 -5.69 -18.16
N THR A 18 9.18 -6.03 -17.59
CA THR A 18 9.85 -7.31 -17.83
C THR A 18 9.14 -8.51 -17.22
N GLU A 19 8.38 -8.33 -16.14
CA GLU A 19 7.65 -9.43 -15.48
C GLU A 19 6.21 -9.63 -15.99
N LEU A 20 5.58 -8.61 -16.61
CA LEU A 20 4.22 -8.74 -17.17
C LEU A 20 4.21 -9.15 -18.65
N ASP A 21 5.27 -8.82 -19.41
CA ASP A 21 5.44 -9.24 -20.81
C ASP A 21 5.59 -10.77 -20.99
N LYS A 22 5.86 -11.53 -19.91
CA LYS A 22 6.07 -12.98 -19.98
C LYS A 22 4.76 -13.77 -20.15
N SER A 23 4.85 -14.86 -20.91
CA SER A 23 3.76 -15.84 -21.13
C SER A 23 3.74 -17.00 -20.12
N GLU A 24 4.82 -17.19 -19.36
CA GLU A 24 4.88 -18.16 -18.26
C GLU A 24 4.01 -17.69 -17.06
N PRO A 25 3.42 -18.59 -16.26
CA PRO A 25 2.77 -18.20 -15.01
C PRO A 25 3.77 -17.55 -14.02
N PHE A 26 3.26 -16.84 -13.02
CA PHE A 26 4.11 -16.35 -11.91
C PHE A 26 4.64 -17.52 -11.08
N PRO A 27 5.92 -17.51 -10.67
CA PRO A 27 6.49 -18.56 -9.84
C PRO A 27 5.92 -18.50 -8.42
N ARG A 28 6.04 -19.60 -7.68
CA ARG A 28 5.33 -19.82 -6.41
C ARG A 28 5.69 -18.79 -5.34
N GLU A 29 6.96 -18.40 -5.27
CA GLU A 29 7.53 -17.38 -4.39
C GLU A 29 7.02 -15.95 -4.67
N ALA A 30 6.43 -15.68 -5.85
CA ALA A 30 5.79 -14.40 -6.12
C ALA A 30 4.57 -14.14 -5.20
N PHE A 31 4.01 -15.20 -4.62
CA PHE A 31 2.87 -15.16 -3.71
C PHE A 31 3.26 -15.14 -2.21
N ASP A 32 4.55 -15.07 -1.90
CA ASP A 32 5.04 -15.06 -0.53
C ASP A 32 4.98 -13.64 0.07
N ASN A 33 4.17 -13.49 1.13
CA ASN A 33 4.05 -12.22 1.83
C ASN A 33 5.18 -12.11 2.87
N LYS A 34 6.16 -11.24 2.58
CA LYS A 34 7.36 -11.06 3.41
C LYS A 34 7.02 -10.43 4.77
N LEU A 35 6.08 -9.48 4.81
CA LEU A 35 5.68 -8.76 6.02
C LEU A 35 5.07 -9.68 7.11
N LYS A 36 4.37 -10.73 6.70
CA LYS A 36 3.71 -11.73 7.55
C LYS A 36 4.47 -13.06 7.63
N ASN A 37 5.64 -13.15 7.01
CA ASN A 37 6.43 -14.38 6.85
C ASN A 37 5.57 -15.59 6.41
N LYS A 38 4.78 -15.41 5.33
CA LYS A 38 3.75 -16.38 4.93
C LYS A 38 3.75 -16.67 3.43
N SER A 39 4.07 -17.91 3.10
CA SER A 39 4.03 -18.43 1.73
C SER A 39 2.64 -18.90 1.29
N ILE A 40 2.51 -19.18 -0.01
CA ILE A 40 1.33 -19.84 -0.58
C ILE A 40 1.34 -21.36 -0.29
N SER A 41 0.21 -21.91 0.16
CA SER A 41 0.02 -23.36 0.28
C SER A 41 -0.10 -24.01 -1.10
N GLU A 42 0.47 -25.20 -1.29
CA GLU A 42 0.59 -25.82 -2.62
C GLU A 42 -0.74 -25.94 -3.38
N VAL A 43 -1.82 -26.38 -2.72
CA VAL A 43 -3.17 -26.44 -3.29
C VAL A 43 -3.59 -25.10 -3.93
N LYS A 44 -3.27 -23.98 -3.29
CA LYS A 44 -3.61 -22.63 -3.78
C LYS A 44 -2.70 -22.13 -4.90
N TYR A 45 -1.51 -22.71 -5.04
CA TYR A 45 -0.66 -22.47 -6.20
C TYR A 45 -1.15 -23.29 -7.41
N GLN A 46 -1.59 -24.52 -7.21
CA GLN A 46 -2.24 -25.32 -8.26
C GLN A 46 -3.57 -24.70 -8.73
N GLU A 47 -4.41 -24.19 -7.80
CA GLU A 47 -5.58 -23.35 -8.13
C GLU A 47 -5.21 -22.15 -9.01
N TYR A 48 -4.11 -21.45 -8.66
CA TYR A 48 -3.60 -20.32 -9.43
C TYR A 48 -3.16 -20.74 -10.85
N LEU A 49 -2.44 -21.86 -11.01
CA LEU A 49 -1.96 -22.33 -12.32
C LEU A 49 -3.14 -22.66 -13.27
N VAL A 50 -4.21 -23.27 -12.76
CA VAL A 50 -5.44 -23.56 -13.52
C VAL A 50 -6.18 -22.28 -13.95
N GLU A 51 -6.03 -21.17 -13.22
CA GLU A 51 -6.53 -19.87 -13.65
C GLU A 51 -5.56 -19.14 -14.60
N ALA A 52 -4.26 -19.23 -14.37
CA ALA A 52 -3.22 -18.63 -15.21
C ALA A 52 -3.24 -19.18 -16.65
N ALA A 53 -3.51 -20.48 -16.83
CA ALA A 53 -3.62 -21.13 -18.14
C ALA A 53 -4.77 -20.61 -19.04
N LYS A 54 -5.60 -19.67 -18.56
CA LYS A 54 -6.65 -18.99 -19.34
C LYS A 54 -6.15 -17.72 -20.06
N PHE A 55 -4.89 -17.35 -19.86
CA PHE A 55 -4.29 -16.09 -20.28
C PHE A 55 -3.03 -16.35 -21.11
N THR A 56 -2.78 -15.56 -22.15
CA THR A 56 -1.62 -15.71 -23.04
C THR A 56 -0.36 -15.10 -22.43
N THR A 57 -0.53 -14.03 -21.65
CA THR A 57 0.52 -13.28 -20.95
C THR A 57 0.10 -12.94 -19.53
N ARG A 58 1.07 -12.60 -18.68
CA ARG A 58 0.81 -12.04 -17.35
C ARG A 58 0.12 -10.67 -17.44
N TRP A 59 0.26 -9.91 -18.53
CA TRP A 59 -0.58 -8.75 -18.83
C TRP A 59 -2.07 -9.09 -18.99
N ASP A 60 -2.41 -10.13 -19.74
CA ASP A 60 -3.80 -10.59 -19.89
C ASP A 60 -4.36 -11.03 -18.54
N GLN A 61 -3.56 -11.77 -17.76
CA GLN A 61 -3.93 -12.16 -16.40
C GLN A 61 -4.14 -10.95 -15.48
N ALA A 62 -3.24 -9.95 -15.51
CA ALA A 62 -3.39 -8.73 -14.72
C ALA A 62 -4.68 -7.99 -15.10
N SER A 63 -4.91 -7.81 -16.39
CA SER A 63 -6.07 -7.07 -16.97
C SER A 63 -7.43 -7.68 -16.60
N ALA A 64 -7.48 -8.95 -16.19
CA ALA A 64 -8.70 -9.62 -15.72
C ALA A 64 -9.09 -9.26 -14.26
N TYR A 65 -8.22 -8.56 -13.52
CA TYR A 65 -8.54 -7.96 -12.23
C TYR A 65 -8.90 -6.49 -12.46
N ASP A 66 -10.06 -6.04 -11.95
CA ASP A 66 -10.50 -4.64 -12.05
C ASP A 66 -9.38 -3.65 -11.63
N ASP A 67 -8.55 -4.06 -10.66
CA ASP A 67 -7.40 -3.32 -10.12
C ASP A 67 -6.32 -2.95 -11.17
N PHE A 68 -6.35 -3.52 -12.37
CA PHE A 68 -5.43 -3.23 -13.50
C PHE A 68 -6.15 -2.89 -14.83
N THR A 69 -7.40 -2.39 -14.81
CA THR A 69 -8.16 -2.17 -16.07
C THR A 69 -7.79 -0.90 -16.88
N MET A 70 -7.85 -0.94 -18.21
CA MET A 70 -6.96 -0.06 -19.01
C MET A 70 -7.25 1.45 -19.08
N ASN A 71 -8.49 1.90 -18.87
CA ASN A 71 -8.90 3.27 -19.22
C ASN A 71 -9.34 4.14 -18.02
N GLY A 72 -8.93 3.78 -16.80
CA GLY A 72 -9.16 4.61 -15.62
C GLY A 72 -8.41 5.94 -15.66
N ASP A 73 -8.93 6.93 -14.93
CA ASP A 73 -8.32 8.26 -14.85
C ASP A 73 -7.54 8.45 -13.55
N TYR A 74 -6.25 8.13 -13.57
CA TYR A 74 -5.30 8.37 -12.44
C TYR A 74 -4.79 9.80 -12.40
N ASN A 75 -5.34 10.69 -13.23
CA ASN A 75 -5.37 12.09 -12.88
C ASN A 75 -6.27 12.21 -11.64
N ILE A 76 -5.66 11.96 -10.47
CA ILE A 76 -6.13 12.56 -9.22
C ILE A 76 -5.91 14.06 -9.42
N GLU A 77 -6.88 14.69 -10.08
CA GLU A 77 -6.97 16.14 -10.11
C GLU A 77 -6.91 16.63 -8.67
N ASP A 78 -6.19 17.72 -8.46
CA ASP A 78 -5.86 18.24 -7.12
C ASP A 78 -7.05 19.00 -6.50
N THR A 79 -8.27 18.49 -6.76
CA THR A 79 -9.61 19.01 -6.43
C THR A 79 -10.13 18.47 -5.09
N ASP A 80 -9.69 17.28 -4.68
CA ASP A 80 -9.85 16.83 -3.29
C ASP A 80 -9.08 17.78 -2.38
N LYS A 81 -9.80 18.40 -1.43
CA LYS A 81 -9.21 19.36 -0.49
C LYS A 81 -8.05 18.70 0.30
N PRO A 82 -6.91 19.39 0.49
CA PRO A 82 -5.84 18.92 1.35
C PRO A 82 -6.36 18.53 2.73
N ILE A 83 -5.83 17.44 3.30
CA ILE A 83 -6.22 17.03 4.65
C ILE A 83 -5.71 18.04 5.69
N ASN A 84 -6.62 18.50 6.56
CA ASN A 84 -6.23 19.21 7.77
C ASN A 84 -5.98 18.16 8.87
N ILE A 85 -4.71 17.99 9.24
CA ILE A 85 -4.31 17.04 10.27
C ILE A 85 -4.64 17.61 11.64
N THR A 86 -5.63 17.03 12.30
CA THR A 86 -6.06 17.44 13.63
C THR A 86 -5.22 16.77 14.72
N MET A 87 -5.04 17.44 15.86
CA MET A 87 -4.30 16.87 17.00
C MET A 87 -4.82 15.47 17.41
N PRO A 88 -6.14 15.20 17.52
CA PRO A 88 -6.63 13.85 17.82
C PRO A 88 -6.28 12.79 16.78
N TYR A 89 -6.17 13.17 15.49
CA TYR A 89 -5.69 12.24 14.45
C TYR A 89 -4.19 11.94 14.66
N TRP A 90 -3.38 12.96 14.94
CA TRP A 90 -1.95 12.78 15.20
C TRP A 90 -1.69 11.91 16.44
N THR A 91 -2.38 12.15 17.55
CA THR A 91 -2.30 11.33 18.77
C THR A 91 -2.56 9.85 18.47
N ALA A 92 -3.68 9.53 17.80
CA ALA A 92 -4.03 8.15 17.46
C ALA A 92 -3.02 7.49 16.49
N LYS A 93 -2.32 8.27 15.67
CA LYS A 93 -1.21 7.78 14.83
C LYS A 93 0.04 7.49 15.67
N VAL A 94 0.43 8.40 16.58
CA VAL A 94 1.56 8.21 17.51
C VAL A 94 1.37 6.96 18.38
N GLU A 95 0.20 6.79 18.98
CA GLU A 95 -0.16 5.59 19.77
C GLU A 95 -0.02 4.31 18.94
N SER A 96 -0.52 4.32 17.69
CA SER A 96 -0.42 3.19 16.76
C SER A 96 1.03 2.87 16.34
N TYR A 97 1.92 3.86 16.22
CA TYR A 97 3.34 3.63 15.94
C TYR A 97 4.06 2.98 17.12
N ILE A 98 3.76 3.43 18.35
CA ILE A 98 4.31 2.87 19.60
C ILE A 98 3.88 1.40 19.75
N GLU A 99 2.60 1.08 19.54
CA GLU A 99 2.09 -0.30 19.54
C GLU A 99 2.82 -1.21 18.54
N GLN A 100 3.07 -0.72 17.32
CA GLN A 100 3.73 -1.50 16.26
C GLN A 100 5.18 -1.85 16.63
N ASP A 101 5.90 -0.90 17.21
CA ASP A 101 7.31 -1.05 17.56
C ASP A 101 7.50 -1.91 18.81
N GLN A 102 6.67 -1.71 19.84
CA GLN A 102 6.62 -2.59 21.02
C GLN A 102 6.30 -4.04 20.64
N LYS A 103 5.31 -4.26 19.76
CA LYS A 103 4.97 -5.61 19.25
C LYS A 103 6.13 -6.28 18.50
N LYS A 104 7.10 -5.50 18.00
CA LYS A 104 8.30 -5.96 17.29
C LYS A 104 9.58 -5.90 18.14
N ASN A 105 9.47 -5.54 19.43
CA ASN A 105 10.60 -5.33 20.34
C ASN A 105 11.65 -4.32 19.83
N ARG A 106 11.23 -3.30 19.05
CA ARG A 106 12.12 -2.24 18.59
C ARG A 106 12.36 -1.22 19.69
N ASP A 107 13.51 -0.54 19.64
CA ASP A 107 13.69 0.66 20.45
C ASP A 107 12.71 1.76 20.00
N SER A 108 11.98 2.30 20.97
CA SER A 108 11.05 3.42 20.81
C SER A 108 11.49 4.69 21.54
N SER A 109 12.70 4.72 22.12
CA SER A 109 13.25 5.86 22.89
C SER A 109 13.34 7.17 22.09
N LYS A 110 13.38 7.06 20.75
CA LYS A 110 13.45 8.18 19.80
C LYS A 110 12.22 8.31 18.89
N ASN A 111 11.13 7.59 19.19
CA ASN A 111 9.94 7.61 18.36
C ASN A 111 9.31 9.01 18.29
N VAL A 112 8.61 9.28 17.19
CA VAL A 112 7.76 10.47 17.03
C VAL A 112 6.73 10.58 18.15
N THR A 113 6.47 11.81 18.59
CA THR A 113 5.70 12.15 19.78
C THR A 113 4.52 13.06 19.47
N ILE A 114 3.58 13.21 20.41
CA ILE A 114 2.46 14.15 20.28
C ILE A 114 2.97 15.60 20.07
N SER A 115 4.08 15.98 20.72
CA SER A 115 4.73 17.29 20.55
C SER A 115 5.27 17.56 19.14
N ASP A 116 5.42 16.54 18.30
CA ASP A 116 5.90 16.70 16.91
C ASP A 116 4.79 17.07 15.91
N TYR A 117 3.58 17.33 16.42
CA TYR A 117 2.37 17.63 15.65
C TYR A 117 2.57 18.68 14.55
N GLU A 118 3.06 19.88 14.85
CA GLU A 118 3.17 20.94 13.85
C GLU A 118 4.19 20.60 12.75
N TYR A 119 5.30 19.93 13.11
CA TYR A 119 6.28 19.45 12.13
C TYR A 119 5.66 18.44 11.16
N PHE A 120 4.93 17.44 11.66
CA PHE A 120 4.30 16.44 10.80
C PHE A 120 3.09 16.98 10.04
N LYS A 121 2.33 17.90 10.62
CA LYS A 121 1.25 18.63 9.93
C LYS A 121 1.80 19.44 8.76
N GLU A 122 2.84 20.26 8.97
CA GLU A 122 3.52 21.00 7.90
C GLU A 122 4.09 20.05 6.83
N LEU A 123 4.67 18.92 7.25
CA LEU A 123 5.21 17.89 6.35
C LEU A 123 4.11 17.26 5.48
N PHE A 124 2.94 16.92 6.02
CA PHE A 124 1.81 16.40 5.24
C PHE A 124 1.08 17.47 4.42
N GLU A 125 1.16 18.75 4.80
CA GLU A 125 0.63 19.87 3.99
C GLU A 125 1.53 20.17 2.77
N LYS A 126 2.87 20.05 2.92
CA LYS A 126 3.85 20.44 1.89
C LYS A 126 4.36 19.29 1.03
N GLN A 127 4.46 18.07 1.57
CA GLN A 127 4.99 16.90 0.86
C GLN A 127 3.89 16.03 0.25
N ARG A 128 4.31 15.06 -0.56
CA ARG A 128 3.47 14.03 -1.20
C ARG A 128 3.92 12.65 -0.74
N CYS A 129 3.12 11.63 -1.02
CA CYS A 129 3.46 10.24 -0.72
C CYS A 129 4.80 9.84 -1.34
N TYR A 130 5.77 9.40 -0.53
CA TYR A 130 7.13 9.10 -1.01
C TYR A 130 7.19 7.93 -2.00
N ILE A 131 6.21 7.03 -1.98
CA ILE A 131 6.12 5.88 -2.92
C ILE A 131 5.41 6.27 -4.22
N CYS A 132 4.26 6.97 -4.15
CA CYS A 132 3.36 7.15 -5.30
C CYS A 132 3.06 8.61 -5.69
N ASN A 133 3.68 9.59 -5.02
CA ASN A 133 3.58 11.03 -5.28
C ASN A 133 2.15 11.63 -5.21
N CYS A 134 1.18 10.89 -4.66
CA CYS A 134 -0.17 11.40 -4.39
C CYS A 134 -0.17 12.42 -3.24
N LYS A 135 -1.08 13.40 -3.28
CA LYS A 135 -1.36 14.25 -2.12
C LYS A 135 -2.12 13.49 -1.02
N PHE A 136 -1.97 14.00 0.20
CA PHE A 136 -2.71 13.54 1.37
C PHE A 136 -4.07 14.22 1.46
N THR A 137 -5.11 13.40 1.57
CA THR A 137 -6.52 13.81 1.55
C THR A 137 -7.31 12.95 2.54
N TRP A 138 -8.60 13.23 2.75
CA TRP A 138 -9.44 12.37 3.60
C TRP A 138 -9.63 10.93 3.07
N LYS A 139 -9.35 10.70 1.78
CA LYS A 139 -9.26 9.38 1.15
C LYS A 139 -7.85 8.81 1.33
N ASN A 140 -6.83 9.57 0.90
CA ASN A 140 -5.41 9.22 1.00
C ASN A 140 -4.86 9.63 2.38
N ARG A 141 -5.34 8.99 3.45
CA ARG A 141 -5.05 9.38 4.84
C ARG A 141 -3.56 9.18 5.15
N PRO A 142 -2.80 10.21 5.58
CA PRO A 142 -1.36 10.11 5.73
C PRO A 142 -0.92 9.20 6.88
N THR A 143 0.27 8.64 6.72
CA THR A 143 0.96 7.84 7.72
C THR A 143 2.46 7.99 7.52
N LEU A 144 3.21 7.64 8.55
CA LEU A 144 4.65 7.47 8.48
C LEU A 144 4.90 5.99 8.21
N ASP A 145 5.57 5.69 7.09
CA ASP A 145 6.16 4.37 6.84
C ASP A 145 7.64 4.43 7.20
N ARG A 146 8.22 3.30 7.63
CA ARG A 146 9.62 3.27 8.09
C ARG A 146 10.58 3.11 6.91
N ILE A 147 11.76 3.74 7.00
CA ILE A 147 12.87 3.55 6.05
C ILE A 147 13.52 2.19 6.32
N ASP A 148 14.00 1.97 7.54
CA ASP A 148 14.44 0.68 8.06
C ASP A 148 13.33 0.05 8.92
N ASN A 149 12.98 -1.21 8.64
CA ASN A 149 11.93 -1.94 9.34
C ASN A 149 12.40 -2.65 10.62
N GLU A 150 13.69 -2.64 10.94
CA GLU A 150 14.21 -3.12 12.23
C GLU A 150 14.30 -1.98 13.26
N LEU A 151 14.29 -0.72 12.81
CA LEU A 151 14.29 0.48 13.66
C LEU A 151 12.87 1.03 13.92
N GLY A 152 12.69 1.75 15.04
CA GLY A 152 11.42 2.38 15.41
C GLY A 152 11.05 3.60 14.54
N HIS A 153 9.87 4.16 14.73
CA HIS A 153 9.40 5.36 14.02
C HIS A 153 10.05 6.65 14.57
N SER A 154 11.38 6.80 14.49
CA SER A 154 12.06 8.07 14.76
C SER A 154 11.98 9.03 13.56
N LYS A 155 12.14 10.34 13.77
CA LYS A 155 11.99 11.37 12.71
C LYS A 155 12.91 11.17 11.50
N ASP A 156 14.08 10.58 11.73
CA ASP A 156 15.11 10.24 10.76
C ASP A 156 14.89 8.88 10.08
N ASN A 157 13.99 8.03 10.62
CA ASN A 157 13.65 6.71 10.06
C ASN A 157 12.25 6.67 9.41
N VAL A 158 11.61 7.80 9.11
CA VAL A 158 10.23 7.84 8.58
C VAL A 158 10.06 8.67 7.32
N LEU A 159 9.19 8.21 6.43
CA LEU A 159 8.76 8.93 5.23
C LEU A 159 7.22 8.96 5.12
N PRO A 160 6.64 10.03 4.54
CA PRO A 160 5.19 10.17 4.48
C PRO A 160 4.60 9.28 3.36
N CYS A 161 3.75 8.32 3.73
CA CYS A 161 2.92 7.52 2.83
C CYS A 161 1.43 7.72 3.19
N PHE A 162 0.51 6.99 2.57
CA PHE A 162 -0.89 6.94 2.98
C PHE A 162 -1.38 5.53 3.31
N ALA A 163 -2.39 5.44 4.18
CA ALA A 163 -3.13 4.23 4.48
C ALA A 163 -4.57 4.37 3.96
N ASN A 164 -4.99 3.50 3.04
CA ASN A 164 -6.38 3.43 2.62
C ASN A 164 -7.15 2.46 3.52
N ASP A 165 -8.02 3.02 4.37
CA ASP A 165 -9.08 2.27 5.07
C ASP A 165 -10.02 1.67 4.02
N ILE A 166 -9.84 0.39 3.71
CA ILE A 166 -10.57 -0.30 2.64
C ILE A 166 -11.59 -1.25 3.23
N SER A 167 -12.84 -0.80 3.19
CA SER A 167 -14.02 -1.65 3.12
C SER A 167 -14.25 -2.19 1.69
N GLU A 168 -13.79 -1.50 0.64
CA GLU A 168 -13.85 -1.95 -0.76
C GLU A 168 -12.52 -1.74 -1.53
N PRO A 169 -12.01 -2.75 -2.28
CA PRO A 169 -10.82 -2.61 -3.13
C PRO A 169 -11.18 -2.29 -4.59
N ARG A 170 -10.64 -1.18 -5.10
CA ARG A 170 -10.62 -0.69 -6.49
C ARG A 170 -9.58 0.43 -6.55
N SER A 171 -8.95 0.81 -7.67
CA SER A 171 -8.47 0.07 -8.86
C SER A 171 -7.39 1.01 -9.50
N ILE A 172 -6.97 1.10 -10.76
CA ILE A 172 -7.29 0.64 -12.14
C ILE A 172 -5.93 0.80 -12.95
N LEU A 173 -5.70 0.35 -14.22
CA LEU A 173 -4.47 0.76 -14.97
C LEU A 173 -4.36 0.59 -16.53
N ASN A 174 -4.09 1.67 -17.31
CA ASN A 174 -3.18 1.82 -18.52
C ASN A 174 -3.36 3.22 -19.23
N HIS A 175 -2.92 3.62 -20.46
CA HIS A 175 -2.25 3.02 -21.64
C HIS A 175 -1.23 3.98 -22.36
N GLN A 176 -0.64 3.55 -23.50
CA GLN A 176 0.58 3.99 -24.28
C GLN A 176 1.27 5.39 -24.04
N LYS A 177 2.63 5.40 -23.99
CA LYS A 177 3.62 6.50 -23.72
C LYS A 177 3.42 7.39 -22.47
N GLY A 178 2.19 7.80 -22.15
CA GLY A 178 1.81 8.16 -20.77
C GLY A 178 1.69 6.92 -19.86
N TYR A 179 1.52 5.76 -20.50
CA TYR A 179 1.51 4.37 -20.00
C TYR A 179 2.37 4.12 -18.77
N ASN A 180 3.68 4.08 -18.97
CA ASN A 180 4.67 3.71 -17.96
C ASN A 180 4.47 4.53 -16.69
N ARG A 181 4.33 5.86 -16.83
CA ARG A 181 4.05 6.76 -15.70
C ARG A 181 2.73 6.44 -14.98
N ARG A 182 1.66 6.11 -15.71
CA ARG A 182 0.42 5.61 -15.11
C ARG A 182 0.64 4.24 -14.43
N ILE A 183 1.48 3.38 -15.00
CA ILE A 183 1.75 2.02 -14.49
C ILE A 183 2.49 2.10 -13.16
N GLU A 184 3.56 2.87 -13.14
CA GLU A 184 4.28 3.25 -11.94
C GLU A 184 3.32 3.84 -10.88
N GLN A 185 2.38 4.71 -11.28
CA GLN A 185 1.41 5.33 -10.36
C GLN A 185 0.48 4.33 -9.65
N CYS A 186 -0.28 3.47 -10.35
CA CYS A 186 -1.18 2.55 -9.63
C CYS A 186 -0.43 1.40 -8.93
N ILE A 187 0.68 0.89 -9.50
CA ILE A 187 1.55 -0.06 -8.78
C ILE A 187 2.04 0.57 -7.47
N ALA A 188 2.51 1.81 -7.49
CA ALA A 188 2.94 2.53 -6.30
C ALA A 188 1.78 2.81 -5.31
N GLN A 189 0.57 3.13 -5.80
CA GLN A 189 -0.62 3.30 -4.95
C GLN A 189 -1.04 2.00 -4.28
N ILE A 190 -1.05 0.88 -5.00
CA ILE A 190 -1.34 -0.46 -4.47
C ILE A 190 -0.27 -0.84 -3.44
N GLN A 191 1.01 -0.57 -3.70
CA GLN A 191 2.09 -0.86 -2.76
C GLN A 191 2.01 -0.01 -1.49
N CYS A 192 1.84 1.31 -1.57
CA CYS A 192 1.67 2.16 -0.39
C CYS A 192 0.41 1.74 0.40
N SER A 193 -0.71 1.46 -0.29
CA SER A 193 -1.93 0.93 0.35
C SER A 193 -1.67 -0.37 1.11
N ARG A 194 -0.85 -1.28 0.56
CA ARG A 194 -0.54 -2.59 1.17
C ARG A 194 0.41 -2.47 2.36
N ARG A 195 1.51 -1.73 2.23
CA ARG A 195 2.49 -1.52 3.32
C ARG A 195 1.82 -0.96 4.58
N ASN A 196 0.87 -0.04 4.40
CA ASN A 196 0.24 0.69 5.50
C ASN A 196 -1.06 0.05 6.02
N LYS A 197 -1.74 -0.81 5.25
CA LYS A 197 -2.89 -1.60 5.73
C LYS A 197 -2.54 -2.54 6.87
N ASP A 198 -1.40 -3.19 6.78
CA ASP A 198 -0.91 -4.09 7.83
C ASP A 198 -0.40 -3.34 9.07
N GLN A 199 -0.34 -2.00 9.00
CA GLN A 199 -0.04 -1.09 10.12
C GLN A 199 -1.31 -0.55 10.80
N SER A 200 -2.40 -0.31 10.04
CA SER A 200 -3.66 0.26 10.58
C SER A 200 -4.64 -0.75 11.19
N SER A 201 -4.45 -2.05 10.97
CA SER A 201 -5.43 -3.13 11.24
C SER A 201 -5.74 -3.46 12.72
N ARG A 202 -5.60 -2.48 13.63
CA ARG A 202 -6.01 -2.56 15.05
C ARG A 202 -6.98 -1.47 15.51
N ILE A 203 -6.93 -0.28 14.90
CA ILE A 203 -7.52 0.96 15.46
C ILE A 203 -9.05 0.90 15.66
N TYR A 204 -9.75 0.07 14.89
CA TYR A 204 -11.22 -0.06 14.95
C TYR A 204 -11.74 -1.36 15.59
N GLY A 205 -10.87 -2.22 16.14
CA GLY A 205 -11.27 -3.48 16.77
C GLY A 205 -11.99 -3.35 18.12
N GLN A 206 -12.01 -2.17 18.74
CA GLN A 206 -12.51 -1.97 20.12
C GLN A 206 -13.67 -0.97 20.28
N LYS A 207 -14.19 -0.34 19.21
CA LYS A 207 -15.40 0.49 19.30
C LYS A 207 -16.69 -0.32 19.20
N GLY A 208 -16.75 -1.42 19.96
CA GLY A 208 -17.83 -2.42 19.93
C GLY A 208 -18.47 -2.75 21.28
N ILE A 209 -18.02 -2.15 22.40
CA ILE A 209 -18.65 -2.31 23.72
C ILE A 209 -18.67 -0.94 24.45
N PHE A 210 -19.74 -0.18 24.24
CA PHE A 210 -20.19 0.88 25.14
C PHE A 210 -21.70 1.07 24.99
N ASN A 211 -22.45 0.33 25.80
CA ASN A 211 -23.80 0.57 26.29
C ASN A 211 -23.84 -0.02 27.71
#